data_AF-A0A2N1FAE2-F1
#
_entry.id   AF-A0A2N1FAE2-F1
#
_cell.length_a   1.000
_cell.length_b   1.000
_cell.length_c   1.000
_cell.angle_alpha   90.00
_cell.angle_beta   90.00
_cell.angle_gamma   90.00
#
_symmetry.space_group_name_H-M   'P 1'
#
loop_
_entity.id
_entity.type
_entity.pdbx_description
1 polymer ?
#
loop_
_entity_poly.entity_id
_entity_poly.type
_entity_poly.pdbx_seq_one_letter_code
_entity_poly.pdbx_strand_id
1 'polypeptide(L)'
;MEKVKKILPYIIAVVCTTAFFSFEYAPEFTKEYKEAKINHLEAKRNRTLALNKVKAFAKGSEVHNNYLKNKKNTDDAWSKLKKVKSNDAVFGFTNLQQFLGEFGWVFGLFIYSVFNLLRSLTNMNKEKGFILLHITLLSISIFYLYWIFQPFQDFSKFSYYLMSVLTGGIVSFSIYFMSKYKFTDIGKLQVIVRNLFDFILVDVNEKELIKEEKKEYYEKKSMELVKNALDNE
;
A
#
# COMPACT_ATOMS: atom_id res chain seq x y z
N MET A 1 -6.80 -28.25 -15.25
CA MET A 1 -5.93 -27.43 -14.37
C MET A 1 -5.77 -25.98 -14.85
N GLU A 2 -5.60 -25.68 -16.14
CA GLU A 2 -5.43 -24.29 -16.62
C GLU A 2 -6.60 -23.35 -16.31
N LYS A 3 -7.86 -23.79 -16.45
CA LYS A 3 -9.02 -22.95 -16.11
C LYS A 3 -9.02 -22.52 -14.65
N VAL A 4 -8.54 -23.38 -13.75
CA VAL A 4 -8.43 -23.08 -12.31
C VAL A 4 -7.35 -22.02 -12.08
N LYS A 5 -6.20 -22.11 -12.74
CA LYS A 5 -5.13 -21.10 -12.65
C LYS A 5 -5.63 -19.71 -13.06
N LYS A 6 -6.45 -19.63 -14.12
CA LYS A 6 -7.05 -18.37 -14.61
C LYS A 6 -8.06 -17.74 -13.64
N ILE A 7 -8.86 -18.56 -12.97
CA ILE A 7 -9.96 -18.08 -12.10
C ILE A 7 -9.48 -17.78 -10.68
N LEU A 8 -8.51 -18.55 -10.19
CA LEU A 8 -8.04 -18.47 -8.80
C LEU A 8 -7.64 -17.05 -8.34
N PRO A 9 -6.89 -16.24 -9.12
CA PRO A 9 -6.53 -14.88 -8.71
C PRO A 9 -7.74 -13.96 -8.49
N TYR A 10 -8.82 -14.14 -9.26
CA TYR A 10 -10.06 -13.38 -9.07
C TYR A 10 -10.75 -13.75 -7.76
N ILE A 11 -10.84 -15.04 -7.46
CA ILE A 11 -11.40 -15.52 -6.21
C ILE A 11 -10.58 -14.98 -5.03
N ILE A 12 -9.25 -15.05 -5.10
CA ILE A 12 -8.37 -14.50 -4.07
C ILE A 12 -8.59 -12.99 -3.93
N ALA A 13 -8.70 -12.23 -5.03
CA ALA A 13 -8.94 -10.79 -4.97
C ALA A 13 -10.27 -10.45 -4.27
N VAL A 14 -11.34 -11.19 -4.58
CA VAL A 14 -12.64 -11.04 -3.91
C VAL A 14 -12.52 -11.40 -2.42
N VAL A 15 -11.91 -12.54 -2.09
CA VAL A 15 -11.70 -12.96 -0.69
C VAL A 15 -10.88 -11.94 0.08
N CYS A 16 -9.79 -11.41 -0.48
CA CYS A 16 -8.97 -10.37 0.15
C CYS A 16 -9.80 -9.09 0.41
N THR A 17 -10.59 -8.66 -0.57
CA THR A 17 -11.44 -7.47 -0.43
C THR A 17 -12.53 -7.68 0.62
N THR A 18 -13.23 -8.82 0.58
CA THR A 18 -14.28 -9.15 1.54
C THR A 18 -13.72 -9.33 2.95
N ALA A 19 -12.60 -10.03 3.11
CA ALA A 19 -11.92 -10.17 4.39
C ALA A 19 -11.49 -8.81 4.93
N PHE A 20 -10.95 -7.95 4.07
CA PHE A 20 -10.55 -6.59 4.44
C PHE A 20 -11.71 -5.76 4.99
N PHE A 21 -12.90 -5.81 4.40
CA PHE A 21 -14.07 -5.06 4.91
C PHE A 21 -14.95 -5.81 5.92
N SER A 22 -14.66 -7.08 6.19
CA SER A 22 -15.49 -7.92 7.06
C SER A 22 -15.60 -7.38 8.49
N PHE A 23 -14.55 -6.74 9.00
CA PHE A 23 -14.53 -6.19 10.37
C PHE A 23 -15.58 -5.08 10.57
N GLU A 24 -15.99 -4.38 9.52
CA GLU A 24 -16.99 -3.32 9.63
C GLU A 24 -18.40 -3.83 9.97
N TYR A 25 -18.67 -5.09 9.64
CA TYR A 25 -19.94 -5.75 9.94
C TYR A 25 -19.94 -6.42 11.31
N ALA A 26 -18.76 -6.59 11.92
CA ALA A 26 -18.67 -7.06 13.29
C ALA A 26 -19.03 -5.91 14.24
N PRO A 27 -19.92 -6.14 15.23
CA PRO A 27 -20.17 -5.13 16.25
C PRO A 27 -18.87 -4.88 17.04
N GLU A 28 -18.50 -3.61 17.21
CA GLU A 28 -17.29 -3.20 17.93
C GLU A 28 -17.18 -3.83 19.34
N PHE A 29 -18.34 -4.01 20.00
CA PHE A 29 -18.43 -4.67 21.30
C PHE A 29 -19.67 -5.56 21.38
N THR A 30 -19.55 -6.65 22.15
CA THR A 30 -20.69 -7.51 22.49
C THR A 30 -21.70 -6.76 23.36
N LYS A 31 -22.94 -7.28 23.44
CA LYS A 31 -23.98 -6.69 24.28
C LYS A 31 -23.59 -6.75 25.77
N GLU A 32 -23.04 -7.89 26.19
CA GLU A 32 -22.59 -8.14 27.56
C GLU A 32 -21.48 -7.16 27.95
N TYR A 33 -20.54 -6.87 27.03
CA TYR A 33 -19.51 -5.86 27.28
C TYR A 33 -20.13 -4.47 27.45
N LYS A 34 -21.10 -4.09 26.61
CA LYS A 34 -21.76 -2.78 26.70
C LYS A 34 -22.50 -2.63 28.04
N GLU A 35 -23.21 -3.66 28.46
CA GLU A 35 -23.90 -3.70 29.76
C GLU A 35 -22.92 -3.66 30.94
N ALA A 36 -21.87 -4.49 30.91
CA ALA A 36 -20.82 -4.48 31.94
C ALA A 36 -20.13 -3.11 32.03
N LYS A 37 -19.91 -2.44 30.88
CA LYS A 37 -19.35 -1.09 30.83
C LYS A 37 -20.28 -0.07 31.49
N ILE A 38 -21.60 -0.13 31.23
CA ILE A 38 -22.59 0.73 31.87
C ILE A 38 -22.58 0.51 33.40
N ASN A 39 -22.67 -0.75 33.84
CA ASN A 39 -22.68 -1.11 35.26
C ASN A 39 -21.39 -0.66 35.96
N HIS A 40 -20.23 -0.83 35.32
CA HIS A 40 -18.96 -0.36 35.84
C HIS A 40 -18.93 1.17 35.98
N LEU A 41 -19.44 1.91 34.99
CA LEU A 41 -19.49 3.37 35.04
C LEU A 41 -20.38 3.87 36.18
N GLU A 42 -21.53 3.22 36.40
CA GLU A 42 -22.42 3.53 37.52
C GLU A 42 -21.78 3.22 38.88
N ALA A 43 -21.20 2.03 39.04
CA ALA A 43 -20.49 1.65 40.26
C ALA A 43 -19.31 2.61 40.56
N LYS A 44 -18.56 3.01 39.53
CA LYS A 44 -17.48 4.00 39.63
C LYS A 44 -18.00 5.36 40.09
N ARG A 45 -19.16 5.80 39.59
CA ARG A 45 -19.84 7.04 40.03
C ARG A 45 -20.21 6.96 41.51
N ASN A 46 -20.87 5.88 41.93
CA ASN A 46 -21.30 5.68 43.32
C ASN A 46 -20.10 5.62 44.28
N ARG A 47 -19.05 4.87 43.92
CA ARG A 47 -17.78 4.85 44.67
C ARG A 47 -17.18 6.25 44.81
N THR A 48 -17.22 7.06 43.74
CA THR A 48 -16.68 8.42 43.76
C THR A 48 -17.46 9.33 44.72
N LEU A 49 -18.79 9.23 44.73
CA LEU A 49 -19.65 9.96 45.67
C LEU A 49 -19.36 9.55 47.12
N ALA A 50 -19.28 8.25 47.41
CA ALA A 50 -18.97 7.74 48.74
C ALA A 50 -17.58 8.19 49.21
N LEU A 51 -16.57 8.08 48.34
CA LEU A 51 -15.20 8.53 48.63
C LEU A 51 -15.16 10.04 48.94
N ASN A 52 -15.94 10.86 48.24
CA ASN A 52 -16.01 12.30 48.52
C ASN A 52 -16.59 12.59 49.91
N LYS A 53 -17.60 11.82 50.36
CA LYS A 53 -18.12 11.93 51.73
C LYS A 53 -17.07 11.57 52.77
N VAL A 54 -16.33 10.47 52.56
CA VAL A 54 -15.23 10.05 53.46
C VAL A 54 -14.13 11.13 53.53
N LYS A 55 -13.74 11.72 52.39
CA LYS A 55 -12.77 12.82 52.35
C LYS A 55 -13.26 14.05 53.11
N ALA A 56 -14.54 14.40 52.98
CA ALA A 56 -15.13 15.51 53.71
C ALA A 56 -15.10 15.28 55.22
N PHE A 57 -15.42 14.06 55.67
CA PHE A 57 -15.37 13.68 57.07
C PHE A 57 -13.94 13.69 57.65
N ALA A 58 -12.96 13.19 56.89
CA ALA A 58 -11.57 13.15 57.32
C ALA A 58 -10.83 14.50 57.23
N LYS A 59 -11.49 15.57 56.76
CA LYS A 59 -10.84 16.86 56.47
C LYS A 59 -10.17 17.42 57.72
N GLY A 60 -8.89 17.78 57.60
CA GLY A 60 -8.06 18.29 58.70
C GLY A 60 -7.33 17.22 59.51
N SER A 61 -7.67 15.94 59.36
CA SER A 61 -6.90 14.84 59.96
C SER A 61 -5.53 14.66 59.28
N GLU A 62 -4.59 14.04 59.99
CA GLU A 62 -3.29 13.65 59.44
C GLU A 62 -3.46 12.72 58.21
N VAL A 63 -4.40 11.78 58.28
CA VAL A 63 -4.71 10.85 57.18
C VAL A 63 -5.14 11.61 55.92
N HIS A 64 -5.96 12.65 56.06
CA HIS A 64 -6.39 13.47 54.93
C HIS A 64 -5.25 14.31 54.35
N ASN A 65 -4.37 14.85 55.20
CA ASN A 65 -3.20 15.61 54.74
C ASN A 65 -2.20 14.71 53.99
N ASN A 66 -1.95 13.50 54.51
CA ASN A 66 -1.14 12.47 53.83
C ASN A 66 -1.77 12.05 52.50
N TYR A 67 -3.10 11.90 52.45
CA TYR A 67 -3.82 11.66 51.20
C TYR A 67 -3.61 12.79 50.19
N LEU A 68 -3.76 14.07 50.58
CA LEU A 68 -3.56 15.21 49.68
C LEU A 68 -2.13 15.29 49.15
N LYS A 69 -1.13 15.03 50.01
CA LYS A 69 0.28 14.96 49.62
C LYS A 69 0.51 13.88 48.56
N ASN A 70 0.02 12.66 48.80
CA ASN A 70 0.15 11.55 47.85
C ASN A 70 -0.63 11.77 46.56
N LYS A 71 -1.80 12.39 46.64
CA LYS A 71 -2.57 12.79 45.46
C LYS A 71 -1.77 13.76 44.59
N LYS A 72 -1.19 14.82 45.19
CA LYS A 72 -0.34 15.78 44.48
C LYS A 72 0.83 15.08 43.78
N ASN A 73 1.55 14.21 44.50
CA ASN A 73 2.66 13.43 43.93
C ASN A 73 2.20 12.55 42.75
N THR A 74 1.01 11.95 42.85
CA THR A 74 0.43 11.11 41.80
C THR A 74 0.04 11.95 40.58
N ASP A 75 -0.60 13.10 40.80
CA ASP A 75 -0.98 14.03 39.73
C ASP A 75 0.27 14.58 39.01
N ASP A 76 1.32 14.91 39.76
CA ASP A 76 2.61 15.36 39.21
C ASP A 76 3.29 14.25 38.39
N ALA A 77 3.32 13.01 38.91
CA ALA A 77 3.86 11.86 38.19
C ALA A 77 3.05 11.54 36.91
N TRP A 78 1.73 11.65 36.98
CA TRP A 78 0.84 11.45 35.84
C TRP A 78 1.03 12.53 34.77
N SER A 79 1.22 13.79 35.18
CA SER A 79 1.53 14.90 34.27
C SER A 79 2.85 14.67 33.54
N LYS A 80 3.89 14.24 34.26
CA LYS A 80 5.18 13.85 33.66
C LYS A 80 5.03 12.70 32.67
N LEU A 81 4.30 11.65 33.03
CA LEU A 81 4.05 10.52 32.14
C LEU A 81 3.29 10.94 30.88
N LYS A 82 2.26 11.80 31.00
CA LYS A 82 1.53 12.35 29.85
C LYS A 82 2.45 13.11 28.91
N LYS A 83 3.35 13.93 29.45
CA LYS A 83 4.35 14.66 28.65
C LYS A 83 5.27 13.70 27.90
N VAL A 84 5.79 12.66 28.58
CA VAL A 84 6.62 11.63 27.95
C VAL A 84 5.84 10.90 26.84
N LYS A 85 4.62 10.42 27.13
CA LYS A 85 3.78 9.76 26.12
C LYS A 85 3.47 10.66 24.92
N SER A 86 3.22 11.93 25.15
CA SER A 86 2.97 12.90 24.06
C SER A 86 4.22 13.16 23.23
N ASN A 87 5.41 13.12 23.83
CA ASN A 87 6.68 13.27 23.12
C ASN A 87 7.06 12.02 22.34
N ASP A 88 6.70 10.83 22.85
CA ASP A 88 6.98 9.56 22.18
C ASP A 88 6.00 9.26 21.04
N ALA A 89 4.81 9.88 21.07
CA ALA A 89 3.78 9.65 20.07
C ALA A 89 4.21 10.13 18.67
N VAL A 90 3.95 9.30 17.65
CA VAL A 90 4.33 9.55 16.25
C VAL A 90 3.12 9.30 15.37
N PHE A 91 2.69 10.31 14.59
CA PHE A 91 1.51 10.21 13.70
C PHE A 91 0.29 9.56 14.37
N GLY A 92 0.02 9.88 15.64
CA GLY A 92 -1.11 9.31 16.41
C GLY A 92 -0.90 7.91 16.99
N PHE A 93 0.20 7.24 16.67
CA PHE A 93 0.63 6.02 17.36
C PHE A 93 1.27 6.36 18.70
N THR A 94 1.22 5.40 19.64
CA THR A 94 1.69 5.65 21.03
C THR A 94 3.20 5.79 21.14
N ASN A 95 3.96 5.19 20.22
CA ASN A 95 5.40 5.27 20.13
C ASN A 95 5.88 4.92 18.72
N LEU A 96 7.15 5.22 18.43
CA LEU A 96 7.79 4.92 17.15
C LEU A 96 7.78 3.43 16.79
N GLN A 97 7.93 2.53 17.77
CA GLN A 97 7.92 1.08 17.52
C GLN A 97 6.57 0.63 16.96
N GLN A 98 5.47 1.11 17.53
CA GLN A 98 4.12 0.81 17.04
C GLN A 98 3.92 1.36 15.64
N PHE A 99 4.34 2.62 15.39
CA PHE A 99 4.27 3.22 14.05
C PHE A 99 5.06 2.40 13.01
N LEU A 100 6.30 2.03 13.30
CA LEU A 100 7.14 1.25 12.39
C LEU A 100 6.60 -0.16 12.17
N GLY A 101 6.01 -0.77 13.20
CA GLY A 101 5.33 -2.04 13.10
C GLY A 101 4.21 -2.00 12.07
N GLU A 102 3.28 -1.04 12.22
CA GLU A 102 2.14 -0.89 11.31
C GLU A 102 2.56 -0.40 9.92
N PHE A 103 3.48 0.56 9.84
CA PHE A 103 3.99 1.08 8.58
C PHE A 103 4.77 0.01 7.79
N GLY A 104 5.61 -0.77 8.47
CA GLY A 104 6.54 -1.69 7.83
C GLY A 104 5.83 -2.77 7.01
N TRP A 105 4.80 -3.42 7.57
CA TRP A 105 4.09 -4.48 6.85
C TRP A 105 3.28 -3.92 5.68
N VAL A 106 2.62 -2.77 5.86
CA VAL A 106 1.84 -2.10 4.79
C VAL A 106 2.75 -1.65 3.66
N PHE A 107 3.88 -1.03 4.00
CA PHE A 107 4.86 -0.57 3.02
C PHE A 107 5.49 -1.75 2.26
N GLY A 108 5.79 -2.86 2.95
CA GLY A 108 6.22 -4.09 2.30
C GLY A 108 5.19 -4.63 1.30
N LEU A 109 3.90 -4.66 1.68
CA LEU A 109 2.80 -5.06 0.79
C LEU A 109 2.65 -4.12 -0.41
N PHE A 110 2.84 -2.81 -0.21
CA PHE A 110 2.82 -1.81 -1.28
C PHE A 110 3.92 -2.10 -2.31
N ILE A 111 5.19 -2.22 -1.87
CA ILE A 111 6.33 -2.50 -2.76
C ILE A 111 6.13 -3.82 -3.50
N TYR A 112 5.70 -4.87 -2.79
CA TYR A 112 5.37 -6.17 -3.38
C TYR A 112 4.31 -6.05 -4.48
N SER A 113 3.24 -5.30 -4.22
CA SER A 113 2.12 -5.15 -5.15
C SER A 113 2.52 -4.35 -6.39
N VAL A 114 3.28 -3.25 -6.22
CA VAL A 114 3.82 -2.46 -7.33
C VAL A 114 4.75 -3.32 -8.21
N PHE A 115 5.71 -4.02 -7.61
CA PHE A 115 6.66 -4.87 -8.34
C PHE A 115 5.95 -5.95 -9.15
N ASN A 116 5.00 -6.67 -8.54
CA ASN A 116 4.28 -7.74 -9.23
C ASN A 116 3.27 -7.21 -10.26
N LEU A 117 2.70 -6.03 -10.05
CA LEU A 117 1.84 -5.38 -11.05
C LEU A 117 2.66 -4.98 -12.29
N LEU A 118 3.82 -4.34 -12.09
CA LEU A 118 4.75 -4.02 -13.18
C LEU A 118 5.17 -5.27 -13.95
N ARG A 119 5.64 -6.30 -13.25
CA ARG A 119 5.98 -7.60 -13.84
C ARG A 119 4.79 -8.24 -14.55
N SER A 120 3.56 -7.95 -14.13
CA SER A 120 2.36 -8.51 -14.76
C SER A 120 1.96 -7.78 -16.02
N LEU A 121 2.24 -6.48 -16.11
CA LEU A 121 1.98 -5.68 -17.30
C LEU A 121 3.07 -5.83 -18.37
N THR A 122 4.31 -6.14 -18.00
CA THR A 122 5.42 -6.34 -18.96
C THR A 122 5.39 -7.70 -19.67
N ASN A 123 4.70 -8.71 -19.13
CA ASN A 123 4.68 -10.04 -19.74
C ASN A 123 3.39 -10.21 -20.57
N MET A 124 3.53 -10.28 -21.90
CA MET A 124 2.40 -10.27 -22.86
C MET A 124 1.39 -11.44 -22.72
N ASN A 125 1.76 -12.53 -22.04
CA ASN A 125 0.93 -13.75 -21.93
C ASN A 125 0.18 -13.91 -20.61
N LYS A 126 -0.02 -12.84 -19.83
CA LYS A 126 -0.53 -12.98 -18.46
C LYS A 126 -2.04 -12.91 -18.30
N GLU A 127 -2.51 -13.73 -17.37
CA GLU A 127 -3.89 -13.86 -16.96
C GLU A 127 -4.33 -12.57 -16.24
N LYS A 128 -5.34 -11.90 -16.78
CA LYS A 128 -5.92 -10.64 -16.27
C LYS A 128 -6.26 -10.68 -14.77
N GLY A 129 -6.49 -11.87 -14.21
CA GLY A 129 -6.75 -12.08 -12.79
C GLY A 129 -5.59 -11.66 -11.88
N PHE A 130 -4.34 -11.92 -12.26
CA PHE A 130 -3.18 -11.49 -11.46
C PHE A 130 -3.03 -9.96 -11.45
N ILE A 131 -3.33 -9.31 -12.57
CA ILE A 131 -3.35 -7.85 -12.66
C ILE A 131 -4.38 -7.30 -11.67
N LEU A 132 -5.61 -7.83 -11.72
CA LEU A 132 -6.66 -7.40 -10.79
C LEU A 132 -6.27 -7.65 -9.33
N LEU A 133 -5.72 -8.82 -9.00
CA LEU A 133 -5.27 -9.14 -7.65
C LEU A 133 -4.24 -8.12 -7.13
N HIS A 134 -3.21 -7.81 -7.92
CA HIS A 134 -2.19 -6.84 -7.50
C HIS A 134 -2.71 -5.41 -7.44
N ILE A 135 -3.67 -5.03 -8.29
CA ILE A 135 -4.40 -3.76 -8.18
C ILE A 135 -5.18 -3.70 -6.85
N THR A 136 -5.87 -4.77 -6.47
CA THR A 136 -6.60 -4.86 -5.20
C THR A 136 -5.65 -4.72 -4.01
N LEU A 137 -4.55 -5.48 -3.98
CA LEU A 137 -3.56 -5.39 -2.89
C LEU A 137 -2.91 -4.00 -2.83
N LEU A 138 -2.65 -3.39 -3.98
CA LEU A 138 -2.11 -2.04 -4.07
C LEU A 138 -3.08 -1.02 -3.48
N SER A 139 -4.38 -1.10 -3.84
CA SER A 139 -5.42 -0.24 -3.27
C SER A 139 -5.50 -0.38 -1.74
N ILE A 140 -5.49 -1.60 -1.21
CA ILE A 140 -5.49 -1.86 0.24
C ILE A 140 -4.25 -1.22 0.90
N SER A 141 -3.07 -1.41 0.31
CA SER A 141 -1.84 -0.86 0.87
C SER A 141 -1.80 0.68 0.87
N ILE A 142 -2.29 1.32 -0.20
CA ILE A 142 -2.38 2.78 -0.27
C ILE A 142 -3.38 3.32 0.76
N PHE A 143 -4.52 2.65 0.92
CA PHE A 143 -5.49 3.00 1.95
C PHE A 143 -4.88 2.99 3.35
N TYR A 144 -4.16 1.92 3.70
CA TYR A 144 -3.51 1.84 5.01
C TYR A 144 -2.38 2.85 5.16
N LEU A 145 -1.57 3.09 4.13
CA LEU A 145 -0.55 4.14 4.18
C LEU A 145 -1.19 5.50 4.45
N TYR A 146 -2.29 5.81 3.75
CA TYR A 146 -3.05 7.02 4.00
C TYR A 146 -3.56 7.10 5.44
N TRP A 147 -4.16 6.03 5.95
CA TRP A 147 -4.66 5.95 7.32
C TRP A 147 -3.55 6.15 8.36
N ILE A 148 -2.38 5.54 8.15
CA ILE A 148 -1.21 5.65 9.04
C ILE A 148 -0.72 7.11 9.17
N PHE A 149 -0.70 7.87 8.07
CA PHE A 149 -0.28 9.27 8.11
C PHE A 149 -1.39 10.23 8.54
N GLN A 150 -2.65 9.79 8.52
CA GLN A 150 -3.80 10.64 8.80
C GLN A 150 -4.88 9.99 9.69
N PRO A 151 -4.55 9.53 10.91
CA PRO A 151 -5.49 8.76 11.74
C PRO A 151 -6.62 9.59 12.38
N PHE A 152 -6.64 10.92 12.19
CA PHE A 152 -7.46 11.84 12.98
C PHE A 152 -8.64 12.50 12.25
N GLN A 153 -8.89 12.17 10.99
CA GLN A 153 -10.11 12.64 10.33
C GLN A 153 -11.16 11.53 10.38
N ASP A 154 -12.20 11.77 11.18
CA ASP A 154 -13.45 11.01 11.19
C ASP A 154 -14.15 11.23 9.84
N PHE A 155 -13.64 10.58 8.81
CA PHE A 155 -14.32 10.51 7.54
C PHE A 155 -15.53 9.59 7.67
N SER A 156 -16.57 9.90 6.89
CA SER A 156 -17.69 8.98 6.77
C SER A 156 -17.19 7.63 6.22
N LYS A 157 -17.81 6.52 6.62
CA LYS A 157 -17.49 5.19 6.08
C LYS A 157 -17.45 5.20 4.55
N PHE A 158 -18.41 5.89 3.92
CA PHE A 158 -18.48 6.06 2.48
C PHE A 158 -17.22 6.71 1.88
N SER A 159 -16.65 7.72 2.54
CA SER A 159 -15.43 8.38 2.10
C SER A 159 -14.24 7.42 2.07
N TYR A 160 -14.12 6.49 3.02
CA TYR A 160 -13.05 5.48 3.03
C TYR A 160 -13.16 4.53 1.84
N TYR A 161 -14.36 4.04 1.52
CA TYR A 161 -14.60 3.21 0.34
C TYR A 161 -14.27 3.97 -0.95
N LEU A 162 -14.78 5.20 -1.09
CA LEU A 162 -14.59 6.03 -2.28
C LEU A 162 -13.12 6.35 -2.50
N MET A 163 -12.39 6.77 -1.46
CA MET A 163 -10.97 7.11 -1.56
C MET A 163 -10.11 5.88 -1.90
N SER A 164 -10.45 4.71 -1.36
CA SER A 164 -9.76 3.45 -1.70
C SER A 164 -9.88 3.11 -3.19
N VAL A 165 -11.11 3.20 -3.72
CA VAL A 165 -11.39 2.95 -5.14
C VAL A 165 -10.72 3.98 -6.05
N LEU A 166 -10.82 5.27 -5.70
CA LEU A 166 -10.22 6.35 -6.50
C LEU A 166 -8.69 6.26 -6.52
N THR A 167 -8.05 6.10 -5.36
CA THR A 167 -6.58 6.00 -5.29
C THR A 167 -6.06 4.72 -5.94
N GLY A 168 -6.72 3.58 -5.70
CA GLY A 168 -6.40 2.33 -6.37
C GLY A 168 -6.54 2.44 -7.89
N GLY A 169 -7.61 3.08 -8.36
CA GLY A 169 -7.85 3.34 -9.79
C GLY A 169 -6.79 4.25 -10.41
N ILE A 170 -6.47 5.39 -9.78
CA ILE A 170 -5.46 6.34 -10.27
C ILE A 170 -4.09 5.66 -10.37
N VAL A 171 -3.64 4.98 -9.31
CA VAL A 171 -2.33 4.34 -9.32
C VAL A 171 -2.26 3.21 -10.35
N SER A 172 -3.32 2.40 -10.46
CA SER A 172 -3.40 1.35 -11.48
C SER A 172 -3.34 1.93 -12.90
N PHE A 173 -4.03 3.04 -13.13
CA PHE A 173 -4.02 3.76 -14.39
C PHE A 173 -2.62 4.32 -14.68
N SER A 174 -1.98 4.99 -13.72
CA SER A 174 -0.60 5.48 -13.87
C SER A 174 0.38 4.36 -14.24
N ILE A 175 0.30 3.22 -13.55
CA ILE A 175 1.17 2.06 -13.82
C ILE A 175 0.88 1.47 -15.22
N TYR A 176 -0.38 1.40 -15.63
CA TYR A 176 -0.76 0.98 -16.98
C TYR A 176 -0.18 1.90 -18.06
N PHE A 177 -0.30 3.23 -17.90
CA PHE A 177 0.25 4.20 -18.85
C PHE A 177 1.78 4.15 -18.92
N MET A 178 2.46 4.07 -17.77
CA MET A 178 3.92 3.90 -17.72
C MET A 178 4.37 2.63 -18.45
N SER A 179 3.65 1.52 -18.27
CA SER A 179 3.94 0.26 -18.95
C SER A 179 3.74 0.38 -20.46
N LYS A 180 2.63 0.99 -20.90
CA LYS A 180 2.33 1.21 -22.32
C LYS A 180 3.36 2.13 -23.00
N TYR A 181 3.85 3.16 -22.31
CA TYR A 181 4.90 4.04 -22.84
C TYR A 181 6.19 3.27 -23.13
N LYS A 182 6.66 2.42 -22.20
CA LYS A 182 7.84 1.58 -22.42
C LYS A 182 7.70 0.66 -23.64
N PHE A 183 6.54 0.04 -23.84
CA PHE A 183 6.31 -0.78 -25.04
C PHE A 183 6.33 0.04 -26.33
N THR A 184 5.89 1.29 -26.28
CA THR A 184 5.92 2.18 -27.44
C THR A 184 7.36 2.51 -27.84
N ASP A 185 8.25 2.74 -26.87
CA ASP A 185 9.65 3.04 -27.16
C ASP A 185 10.40 1.83 -27.70
N ILE A 186 10.14 0.63 -27.16
CA ILE A 186 10.68 -0.63 -27.71
C ILE A 186 10.18 -0.83 -29.15
N GLY A 187 8.88 -0.63 -29.40
CA GLY A 187 8.30 -0.76 -30.74
C GLY A 187 8.87 0.25 -31.73
N LYS A 188 9.06 1.52 -31.31
CA LYS A 188 9.76 2.53 -32.12
C LYS A 188 11.18 2.11 -32.44
N LEU A 189 11.91 1.57 -31.46
CA LEU A 189 13.28 1.10 -31.67
C LEU A 189 13.31 -0.06 -32.67
N GLN A 190 12.39 -1.02 -32.56
CA GLN A 190 12.24 -2.11 -33.51
C GLN A 190 11.94 -1.62 -34.93
N VAL A 191 11.05 -0.64 -35.08
CA VAL A 191 10.75 -0.03 -36.40
C VAL A 191 11.96 0.69 -36.97
N ILE A 192 12.70 1.46 -36.15
CA ILE A 192 13.92 2.14 -36.60
C ILE A 192 14.97 1.13 -37.05
N VAL A 193 15.20 0.08 -36.25
CA VAL A 193 16.14 -0.99 -36.60
C VAL A 193 15.72 -1.68 -37.89
N ARG A 194 14.44 -2.01 -38.05
CA ARG A 194 13.92 -2.63 -39.29
C ARG A 194 14.13 -1.73 -40.49
N ASN A 195 13.77 -0.45 -40.39
CA ASN A 195 13.96 0.51 -41.47
C ASN A 195 15.44 0.71 -41.82
N LEU A 196 16.34 0.61 -40.82
CA LEU A 196 17.78 0.67 -41.04
C LEU A 196 18.27 -0.56 -41.81
N PHE A 197 17.78 -1.75 -41.46
CA PHE A 197 18.07 -2.98 -42.20
C PHE A 197 17.50 -2.94 -43.62
N ASP A 198 16.25 -2.51 -43.79
CA ASP A 198 15.63 -2.32 -45.11
C ASP A 198 16.47 -1.33 -45.95
N PHE A 199 16.92 -0.23 -45.36
CA PHE A 199 17.79 0.71 -46.04
C PHE A 199 19.13 0.09 -46.46
N ILE A 200 19.81 -0.60 -45.54
CA ILE A 200 21.12 -1.23 -45.79
C ILE A 200 21.01 -2.35 -46.84
N LEU A 201 19.98 -3.19 -46.76
CA LEU A 201 19.87 -4.39 -47.58
C LEU A 201 19.19 -4.15 -48.93
N VAL A 202 18.19 -3.28 -48.95
CA VAL A 202 17.33 -3.06 -50.12
C VAL A 202 17.69 -1.74 -50.78
N ASP A 203 17.45 -0.61 -50.10
CA ASP A 203 17.57 0.71 -50.72
C ASP A 203 18.98 1.01 -51.25
N VAL A 204 20.02 0.62 -50.51
CA VAL A 204 21.42 0.88 -50.89
C VAL A 204 21.80 0.14 -52.18
N ASN A 205 21.27 -1.07 -52.38
CA ASN A 205 21.49 -1.85 -53.60
C ASN A 205 20.62 -1.34 -54.76
N GLU A 206 19.33 -1.07 -54.52
CA GLU A 206 18.40 -0.60 -55.56
C GLU A 206 18.74 0.80 -56.09
N LYS A 207 19.26 1.68 -55.22
CA LYS A 207 19.65 3.05 -55.58
C LYS A 207 21.10 3.16 -56.07
N GLU A 208 21.78 2.03 -56.27
CA GLU A 208 23.19 1.95 -56.73
C GLU A 208 24.14 2.85 -55.92
N LEU A 209 23.94 2.95 -54.60
CA LEU A 209 24.72 3.83 -53.72
C LEU A 209 26.13 3.30 -53.44
N ILE A 210 26.45 2.10 -53.93
CA ILE A 210 27.74 1.42 -53.77
C ILE A 210 28.42 1.33 -55.12
N LYS A 211 29.73 1.60 -55.14
CA LYS A 211 30.56 1.41 -56.33
C LYS A 211 30.64 -0.08 -56.68
N GLU A 212 30.53 -0.45 -57.96
CA GLU A 212 30.51 -1.86 -58.38
C GLU A 212 31.71 -2.67 -57.88
N GLU A 213 32.89 -2.06 -57.78
CA GLU A 213 34.10 -2.70 -57.25
C GLU A 213 34.00 -3.15 -55.78
N LYS A 214 32.99 -2.68 -55.04
CA LYS A 214 32.76 -3.03 -53.62
C LYS A 214 31.45 -3.77 -53.38
N LYS A 215 30.66 -4.06 -54.42
CA LYS A 215 29.32 -4.64 -54.29
C LYS A 215 29.35 -6.05 -53.69
N GLU A 216 30.21 -6.91 -54.21
CA GLU A 216 30.38 -8.29 -53.71
C GLU A 216 30.83 -8.32 -52.24
N TYR A 217 31.76 -7.43 -51.86
CA TYR A 217 32.20 -7.28 -50.47
C TYR A 217 31.05 -6.81 -49.56
N TYR A 218 30.23 -5.88 -50.04
CA TYR A 218 29.08 -5.37 -49.29
C TYR A 218 28.02 -6.45 -49.06
N GLU A 219 27.63 -7.19 -50.11
CA GLU A 219 26.65 -8.28 -50.02
C GLU A 219 27.10 -9.38 -49.06
N LYS A 220 28.39 -9.75 -49.10
CA LYS A 220 28.95 -10.74 -48.18
C LYS A 220 28.88 -10.26 -46.74
N LYS A 221 29.24 -9.00 -46.49
CA LYS A 221 29.23 -8.41 -45.15
C LYS A 221 27.82 -8.19 -44.61
N SER A 222 26.86 -7.84 -45.47
CA SER A 222 25.48 -7.65 -45.06
C SER A 222 24.80 -8.98 -44.69
N MET A 223 25.07 -10.05 -45.46
CA MET A 223 24.65 -11.42 -45.13
C MET A 223 25.24 -11.92 -43.81
N GLU A 224 26.52 -11.61 -43.53
CA GLU A 224 27.15 -11.94 -42.25
C GLU A 224 26.48 -11.22 -41.08
N LEU A 225 26.13 -9.93 -41.23
CA LEU A 225 25.43 -9.17 -40.20
C LEU A 225 24.01 -9.69 -39.94
N VAL A 226 23.27 -10.08 -40.99
CA VAL A 226 21.94 -10.70 -40.84
C VAL A 226 22.05 -12.04 -40.12
N LYS A 227 23.02 -12.88 -40.50
CA LYS A 227 23.24 -14.17 -39.86
C LYS A 227 23.59 -14.01 -38.38
N ASN A 228 24.51 -13.10 -38.05
CA ASN A 228 24.87 -12.81 -36.66
C ASN A 228 23.70 -12.24 -35.86
N ALA A 229 22.80 -11.46 -36.48
CA ALA A 229 21.60 -10.96 -35.80
C ALA A 229 20.61 -12.10 -35.50
N LEU A 230 20.40 -13.03 -36.44
CA LEU A 230 19.53 -14.20 -36.26
C LEU A 230 20.09 -15.20 -35.24
N ASP A 231 21.41 -15.38 -35.20
CA ASP A 231 22.07 -16.30 -34.25
C ASP A 231 22.08 -15.77 -32.80
N ASN A 232 21.68 -14.51 -32.56
CA ASN A 232 21.61 -13.87 -31.24
C ASN A 232 20.18 -13.52 -30.77
N GLU A 233 19.12 -13.93 -31.49
CA GLU A 233 17.72 -13.93 -31.01
C GLU A 233 17.40 -15.14 -30.12
#